data_AF-A0A923KT01-F1
#
_entry.id   AF-A0A923KT01-F1
#
_cell.length_a   1.000
_cell.length_b   1.000
_cell.length_c   1.000
_cell.angle_alpha   90.00
_cell.angle_beta   90.00
_cell.angle_gamma   90.00
#
_symmetry.space_group_name_H-M   'P 1'
#
loop_
_entity.id
_entity.type
_entity.pdbx_description
1 polymer ?
#
loop_
_entity_poly.entity_id
_entity_poly.type
_entity_poly.pdbx_seq_one_letter_code
_entity_poly.pdbx_strand_id
1 'polypeptide(L)'
;MFDFSEMLPVGMVAHGGQVAQIMADIAKRQRGLPDWEAFHYERISDQAVELTGGIVSTASGAKRWLEPHDCVTIPLAAVVLEMQKLGIIPASNAPSNSAIDAVSLVAATHQNRKREVMHVSFALPSDAIGRQRLLKTFHLRADFFGAEVIACSLEPTDITD
;
A
#
# COMPACT_ATOMS: atom_id res chain seq x y z
N MET A 1 -4.84 -13.74 19.09
CA MET A 1 -4.40 -12.95 17.93
C MET A 1 -4.85 -13.72 16.69
N PHE A 2 -5.56 -13.09 15.76
CA PHE A 2 -6.01 -13.77 14.54
C PHE A 2 -4.79 -14.12 13.69
N ASP A 3 -4.71 -15.36 13.20
CA ASP A 3 -3.60 -15.82 12.38
C ASP A 3 -3.91 -15.59 10.91
N PHE A 4 -3.09 -14.77 10.25
CA PHE A 4 -3.20 -14.49 8.82
C PHE A 4 -2.40 -15.48 7.96
N SER A 5 -1.81 -16.52 8.55
CA SER A 5 -1.00 -17.52 7.84
C SER A 5 -1.82 -18.38 6.86
N GLU A 6 -3.14 -18.47 7.04
CA GLU A 6 -4.04 -19.15 6.11
C GLU A 6 -4.37 -18.32 4.86
N MET A 7 -4.09 -17.01 4.90
CA MET A 7 -4.25 -16.13 3.75
C MET A 7 -3.00 -16.17 2.88
N LEU A 8 -3.19 -16.29 1.56
CA LEU A 8 -2.07 -16.20 0.63
C LEU A 8 -1.35 -14.86 0.80
N PRO A 9 -0.01 -14.81 0.72
CA PRO A 9 0.74 -13.56 0.83
C PRO A 9 0.36 -12.52 -0.23
N VAL A 10 -0.16 -12.98 -1.37
CA VAL A 10 -0.59 -12.13 -2.48
C VAL A 10 -1.83 -12.75 -3.13
N GLY A 11 -2.78 -11.92 -3.58
CA GLY A 11 -3.98 -12.43 -4.22
C GLY A 11 -4.92 -11.38 -4.76
N MET A 12 -5.87 -11.85 -5.56
CA MET A 12 -6.98 -11.03 -6.02
C MET A 12 -8.02 -10.92 -4.92
N VAL A 13 -8.55 -9.72 -4.70
CA VAL A 13 -9.63 -9.48 -3.72
C VAL A 13 -10.83 -10.38 -4.01
N ALA A 14 -11.19 -10.56 -5.29
CA ALA A 14 -12.28 -11.41 -5.73
C ALA A 14 -12.13 -12.91 -5.36
N HIS A 15 -10.92 -13.37 -5.04
CA HIS A 15 -10.63 -14.76 -4.68
C HIS A 15 -10.20 -14.93 -3.23
N GLY A 16 -9.95 -13.84 -2.49
CA GLY A 16 -9.47 -13.87 -1.11
C GLY A 16 -10.57 -13.98 -0.04
N GLY A 17 -11.82 -14.22 -0.46
CA GLY A 17 -12.96 -14.42 0.45
C GLY A 17 -13.29 -13.20 1.30
N GLN A 18 -13.92 -13.45 2.45
CA GLN A 18 -14.46 -12.39 3.30
C GLN A 18 -13.38 -11.49 3.91
N VAL A 19 -12.21 -12.05 4.26
CA VAL A 19 -11.09 -11.27 4.80
C VAL A 19 -10.55 -10.30 3.76
N ALA A 20 -10.37 -10.73 2.51
CA ALA A 20 -9.94 -9.83 1.44
C ALA A 20 -10.96 -8.74 1.12
N GLN A 21 -12.26 -9.03 1.23
CA GLN A 21 -13.29 -8.01 1.09
C GLN A 21 -13.22 -6.97 2.23
N ILE A 22 -12.99 -7.39 3.47
CA ILE A 22 -12.80 -6.48 4.61
C ILE A 22 -11.58 -5.58 4.39
N MET A 23 -10.47 -6.15 3.92
CA MET A 23 -9.28 -5.37 3.57
C MET A 23 -9.60 -4.32 2.49
N ALA A 24 -10.33 -4.71 1.44
CA ALA A 24 -10.77 -3.80 0.38
C ALA A 24 -11.67 -2.67 0.88
N ASP A 25 -12.59 -2.98 1.80
CA ASP A 25 -13.52 -2.00 2.38
C ASP A 25 -12.79 -1.01 3.32
N ILE A 26 -11.78 -1.46 4.06
CA ILE A 26 -10.90 -0.58 4.84
C ILE A 26 -10.10 0.33 3.90
N ALA A 27 -9.47 -0.23 2.86
CA ALA A 27 -8.70 0.55 1.89
C ALA A 27 -9.55 1.58 1.16
N LYS A 28 -10.77 1.22 0.73
CA LYS A 28 -11.73 2.14 0.11
C LYS A 28 -12.10 3.31 1.03
N ARG A 29 -12.39 3.01 2.30
CA ARG A 29 -12.65 4.06 3.32
C ARG A 29 -11.45 4.98 3.52
N GLN A 30 -10.24 4.42 3.59
CA GLN A 30 -9.00 5.19 3.73
C GLN A 30 -8.71 6.05 2.51
N ARG A 31 -9.02 5.57 1.30
CA ARG A 31 -8.84 6.32 0.04
C ARG A 31 -9.82 7.48 -0.09
N GLY A 32 -11.05 7.33 0.41
CA GLY A 32 -12.07 8.39 0.40
C GLY A 32 -12.67 8.70 -0.97
N LEU A 33 -12.46 7.83 -1.96
CA LEU A 33 -12.99 7.97 -3.31
C LEU A 33 -14.17 7.00 -3.51
N PRO A 34 -15.40 7.49 -3.81
CA PRO A 34 -16.60 6.65 -3.88
C PRO A 34 -16.51 5.49 -4.89
N ASP A 35 -15.89 5.75 -6.03
CA ASP A 35 -15.80 4.81 -7.15
C ASP A 35 -14.49 4.00 -7.13
N TRP A 36 -13.64 4.21 -6.12
CA TRP A 36 -12.41 3.44 -6.00
C TRP A 36 -12.68 2.08 -5.39
N GLU A 37 -12.10 1.03 -5.97
CA GLU A 37 -12.15 -0.31 -5.41
C GLU A 37 -10.82 -1.03 -5.59
N ALA A 38 -10.41 -1.79 -4.56
CA ALA A 38 -9.25 -2.67 -4.65
C ALA A 38 -9.57 -3.92 -5.48
N PHE A 39 -8.59 -4.38 -6.26
CA PHE A 39 -8.67 -5.65 -6.98
C PHE A 39 -7.57 -6.63 -6.58
N HIS A 40 -6.49 -6.14 -5.97
CA HIS A 40 -5.32 -6.93 -5.59
C HIS A 40 -4.87 -6.56 -4.17
N TYR A 41 -4.29 -7.52 -3.46
CA TYR A 41 -3.64 -7.31 -2.18
C TYR A 41 -2.30 -8.05 -2.11
N GLU A 42 -1.35 -7.48 -1.36
CA GLU A 42 -0.05 -8.07 -1.06
C GLU A 42 0.32 -7.80 0.40
N ARG A 43 0.70 -8.86 1.14
CA ARG A 43 1.22 -8.74 2.49
C ARG A 43 2.67 -8.24 2.41
N ILE A 44 2.86 -7.00 2.81
CA ILE A 44 4.17 -6.33 2.76
C ILE A 44 4.98 -6.50 4.04
N SER A 45 4.35 -6.91 5.15
CA SER A 45 5.02 -7.24 6.41
C SER A 45 4.14 -8.12 7.31
N ASP A 46 4.62 -8.44 8.51
CA ASP A 46 3.83 -9.14 9.54
C ASP A 46 2.72 -8.30 10.16
N GLN A 47 2.67 -7.00 9.85
CA GLN A 47 1.72 -6.06 10.46
C GLN A 47 0.89 -5.30 9.43
N ALA A 48 1.19 -5.40 8.14
CA ALA A 48 0.55 -4.60 7.11
C ALA A 48 0.36 -5.35 5.79
N VAL A 49 -0.66 -4.92 5.06
CA VAL A 49 -1.02 -5.37 3.72
C VAL A 49 -1.25 -4.15 2.85
N GLU A 50 -0.77 -4.20 1.62
CA GLU A 50 -0.98 -3.19 0.60
C GLU A 50 -2.06 -3.67 -0.37
N LEU A 51 -2.96 -2.76 -0.75
CA LEU A 51 -4.03 -3.03 -1.70
C LEU A 51 -3.87 -2.16 -2.93
N THR A 52 -3.86 -2.77 -4.11
CA THR A 52 -3.88 -2.07 -5.38
C THR A 52 -5.31 -1.94 -5.87
N GLY A 53 -5.69 -0.72 -6.27
CA GLY A 53 -7.02 -0.42 -6.78
C GLY A 53 -7.04 0.73 -7.76
N GLY A 54 -8.23 1.10 -8.18
CA GLY A 54 -8.45 2.18 -9.12
C GLY A 54 -9.94 2.55 -9.21
N ILE A 55 -10.24 3.58 -9.99
CA ILE A 55 -11.62 4.00 -10.25
C ILE A 55 -12.32 2.94 -11.09
N VAL A 56 -13.46 2.49 -10.61
CA VAL A 56 -14.27 1.49 -11.29
C VAL A 56 -15.18 2.17 -12.29
N SER A 57 -15.19 1.63 -13.50
CA SER A 57 -16.21 1.91 -14.50
C SER A 57 -16.89 0.62 -14.90
N THR A 58 -18.23 0.66 -14.96
CA THR A 58 -19.05 -0.46 -15.41
C THR A 58 -19.46 -0.18 -16.85
N ALA A 59 -18.65 -0.64 -17.80
CA ALA A 59 -18.96 -0.56 -19.23
C ALA A 59 -19.42 -1.94 -19.72
N SER A 60 -20.59 -1.98 -20.37
CA SER A 60 -21.09 -3.21 -21.01
C SER A 60 -21.27 -4.41 -20.07
N GLY A 61 -21.62 -4.16 -18.80
CA GLY A 61 -21.84 -5.21 -17.80
C GLY A 61 -20.56 -5.82 -17.20
N ALA A 62 -19.37 -5.37 -17.64
CA ALA A 62 -18.10 -5.79 -17.09
C ALA A 62 -17.49 -4.67 -16.23
N LYS A 63 -17.03 -5.05 -15.02
CA LYS A 63 -16.30 -4.16 -14.14
C LYS A 63 -14.88 -3.95 -14.68
N ARG A 64 -14.47 -2.70 -14.86
CA ARG A 64 -13.11 -2.34 -15.28
C ARG A 64 -12.52 -1.30 -14.32
N TRP A 65 -11.25 -1.46 -14.01
CA TRP A 65 -10.47 -0.50 -13.23
C TRP A 65 -9.73 0.42 -14.19
N LEU A 66 -10.17 1.67 -14.24
CA LEU A 66 -9.55 2.71 -15.06
C LEU A 66 -8.19 3.08 -14.48
N GLU A 67 -7.24 3.39 -15.36
CA GLU A 67 -5.98 4.02 -14.96
C GLU A 67 -6.23 5.48 -14.53
N PRO A 68 -5.38 6.05 -13.64
CA PRO A 68 -4.24 5.39 -12.98
C PRO A 68 -4.68 4.50 -11.81
N HIS A 69 -3.96 3.39 -11.60
CA HIS A 69 -4.05 2.60 -10.37
C HIS A 69 -3.13 3.17 -9.31
N ASP A 70 -3.47 2.91 -8.05
CA ASP A 70 -2.68 3.29 -6.89
C ASP A 70 -2.78 2.23 -5.79
N CYS A 71 -1.96 2.40 -4.75
CA CYS A 71 -1.86 1.49 -3.63
C CYS A 71 -2.30 2.16 -2.33
N VAL A 72 -2.91 1.37 -1.45
CA VAL A 72 -3.28 1.77 -0.08
C VAL A 72 -2.75 0.73 0.89
N THR A 73 -1.86 1.14 1.78
CA THR A 73 -1.40 0.29 2.89
C THR A 73 -2.35 0.39 4.08
N ILE A 74 -2.75 -0.77 4.59
CA ILE A 74 -3.59 -0.89 5.80
C ILE A 74 -2.90 -1.79 6.84
N PRO A 75 -3.04 -1.50 8.15
CA PRO A 75 -2.53 -2.36 9.20
C PRO A 75 -3.43 -3.58 9.40
N LEU A 76 -2.85 -4.77 9.59
CA LEU A 76 -3.59 -6.01 9.88
C LEU A 76 -4.39 -5.91 11.19
N ALA A 77 -3.96 -5.08 12.14
CA ALA A 77 -4.72 -4.79 13.35
C ALA A 77 -6.09 -4.16 13.06
N ALA A 78 -6.20 -3.30 12.02
CA ALA A 78 -7.49 -2.73 11.61
C ALA A 78 -8.40 -3.79 10.98
N VAL A 79 -7.83 -4.75 10.26
CA VAL A 79 -8.55 -5.90 9.70
C VAL A 79 -9.15 -6.75 10.82
N VAL A 80 -8.35 -7.10 11.84
CA VAL A 80 -8.82 -7.86 13.02
C VAL A 80 -9.95 -7.12 13.73
N LEU A 81 -9.82 -5.81 13.93
CA LEU A 81 -10.83 -5.00 14.59
C LEU A 81 -12.14 -4.96 13.80
N GLU A 82 -12.07 -4.87 12.47
CA GLU A 82 -13.26 -4.93 11.62
C GLU A 82 -13.87 -6.35 11.61
N MET A 83 -13.06 -7.40 11.61
CA MET A 83 -13.55 -8.78 11.74
C MET A 83 -14.27 -9.03 13.07
N GLN A 84 -13.80 -8.40 14.17
CA GLN A 84 -14.50 -8.43 15.45
C GLN A 84 -15.83 -7.70 15.41
N LYS A 85 -15.89 -6.50 14.80
CA LYS A 85 -17.14 -5.73 14.62
C LYS A 85 -18.18 -6.50 13.82
N LEU A 86 -17.75 -7.25 12.81
CA LEU A 86 -18.60 -8.07 11.96
C LEU A 86 -18.95 -9.44 12.60
N GLY A 87 -18.43 -9.73 13.80
CA GLY A 87 -18.70 -10.99 14.51
C GLY A 87 -18.05 -12.22 13.88
N ILE A 88 -17.09 -12.04 12.98
CA ILE A 88 -16.37 -13.14 12.29
C ILE A 88 -15.43 -13.84 13.27
N ILE A 89 -14.85 -13.07 14.19
CA ILE A 89 -13.99 -13.57 15.25
C ILE A 89 -14.49 -13.07 16.61
N PRO A 90 -14.35 -13.85 17.68
CA PRO A 90 -14.77 -13.43 19.01
C PRO A 90 -14.03 -12.17 19.43
N ALA A 91 -14.77 -11.21 20.01
CA ALA A 91 -14.19 -10.04 20.63
C ALA A 91 -13.34 -10.49 21.82
N SER A 92 -12.05 -10.22 21.79
CA SER A 92 -11.19 -10.43 22.95
C SER A 92 -11.43 -9.28 23.91
N ASN A 93 -12.02 -9.56 25.08
CA ASN A 93 -12.15 -8.57 26.16
C ASN A 93 -10.75 -8.16 26.64
N ALA A 94 -10.24 -7.04 26.15
CA ALA A 94 -9.11 -6.30 26.72
C ALA A 94 -9.24 -4.81 26.35
N PRO A 95 -8.74 -3.89 27.20
CA PRO A 95 -9.39 -2.62 27.44
C PRO A 95 -9.26 -1.65 26.28
N SER A 96 -10.33 -0.89 26.11
CA SER A 96 -10.38 0.37 25.38
C SER A 96 -9.17 1.24 25.68
N ASN A 97 -8.38 1.57 24.65
CA ASN A 97 -7.61 2.80 24.65
C ASN A 97 -7.65 3.42 23.25
N SER A 98 -8.22 4.61 23.24
CA SER A 98 -8.25 5.58 22.16
C SER A 98 -6.85 5.85 21.63
N ALA A 99 -6.61 5.50 20.39
CA ALA A 99 -5.50 6.02 19.59
C ALA A 99 -5.94 5.99 18.11
N ILE A 100 -7.01 6.73 17.81
CA ILE A 100 -7.39 7.08 16.45
C ILE A 100 -7.26 8.59 16.35
N ASP A 101 -6.06 9.12 16.51
CA ASP A 101 -5.75 10.52 16.21
C ASP A 101 -4.23 10.72 16.08
N ALA A 102 -3.76 10.47 14.86
CA ALA A 102 -2.51 10.88 14.22
C ALA A 102 -2.29 9.84 13.10
N VAL A 103 -2.50 10.12 11.82
CA VAL A 103 -1.88 11.18 11.04
C VAL A 103 -2.85 11.57 9.93
N SER A 104 -3.53 12.71 10.09
CA SER A 104 -4.23 13.38 9.01
C SER A 104 -3.68 14.80 8.89
N LEU A 105 -2.61 14.89 8.12
CA LEU A 105 -2.06 16.08 7.45
C LEU A 105 -0.97 15.45 6.57
N VAL A 106 -1.08 15.38 5.25
CA VAL A 106 -1.06 16.55 4.37
C VAL A 106 -1.83 16.23 3.08
N ALA A 107 -2.99 16.87 2.88
CA ALA A 107 -3.58 17.01 1.55
C ALA A 107 -3.32 18.45 1.07
N ALA A 108 -2.58 18.54 -0.04
CA ALA A 108 -2.60 19.61 -1.03
C ALA A 108 -2.57 21.07 -0.53
N THR A 109 -1.36 21.63 -0.43
CA THR A 109 -1.13 23.02 -0.83
C THR A 109 -0.22 23.01 -2.07
N HIS A 110 -0.80 23.22 -3.25
CA HIS A 110 -0.06 23.69 -4.42
C HIS A 110 0.34 25.15 -4.18
N GLN A 111 1.38 25.35 -3.36
CA GLN A 111 2.17 26.57 -3.37
C GLN A 111 3.48 26.27 -4.08
N ASN A 112 3.89 27.18 -4.96
CA ASN A 112 5.19 27.18 -5.65
C ASN A 112 6.33 27.36 -4.63
N ARG A 113 6.55 26.35 -3.80
CA ARG A 113 7.67 26.27 -2.86
C ARG A 113 8.84 25.62 -3.61
N LYS A 114 10.02 26.25 -3.53
CA LYS A 114 11.28 25.62 -3.91
C LYS A 114 11.34 24.27 -3.18
N ARG A 115 11.22 23.17 -3.92
CA ARG A 115 11.36 21.82 -3.38
C ARG A 115 12.85 21.60 -3.12
N GLU A 116 13.20 21.24 -1.90
CA GLU A 116 14.56 20.81 -1.57
C GLU A 116 14.76 19.39 -2.10
N VAL A 117 15.90 19.15 -2.74
CA VAL A 117 16.24 17.85 -3.35
C VAL A 117 17.38 17.24 -2.55
N MET A 118 17.18 16.02 -2.07
CA MET A 118 18.22 15.21 -1.42
C MET A 118 18.77 14.18 -2.41
N HIS A 119 20.10 14.15 -2.56
CA HIS A 119 20.78 13.10 -3.32
C HIS A 119 21.09 11.92 -2.39
N VAL A 120 20.66 10.72 -2.76
CA VAL A 120 20.86 9.49 -1.99
C VAL A 120 21.59 8.47 -2.86
N SER A 121 22.67 7.90 -2.33
CA SER A 121 23.43 6.83 -2.97
C SER A 121 23.26 5.54 -2.19
N PHE A 122 22.88 4.47 -2.89
CA PHE A 122 22.73 3.13 -2.31
C PHE A 122 23.85 2.23 -2.81
N ALA A 123 24.42 1.42 -1.93
CA ALA A 123 25.22 0.28 -2.35
C ALA A 123 24.29 -0.78 -2.97
N LEU A 124 24.46 -1.02 -4.27
CA LEU A 124 23.58 -1.92 -5.02
C LEU A 124 23.98 -3.40 -4.87
N PRO A 125 23.02 -4.33 -4.99
CA PRO A 125 23.32 -5.75 -5.09
C PRO A 125 24.26 -6.06 -6.27
N SER A 126 25.16 -7.02 -6.08
CA SER A 126 26.10 -7.47 -7.11
C SER A 126 25.41 -8.19 -8.26
N ASP A 127 24.20 -8.71 -8.07
CA ASP A 127 23.42 -9.39 -9.10
C ASP A 127 22.54 -8.43 -9.92
N ALA A 128 22.42 -8.70 -11.22
CA ALA A 128 21.70 -7.83 -12.14
C ALA A 128 20.19 -7.77 -11.87
N ILE A 129 19.62 -8.85 -11.33
CA ILE A 129 18.19 -8.96 -11.04
C ILE A 129 17.82 -8.05 -9.87
N GLY A 130 18.62 -8.05 -8.80
CA GLY A 130 18.48 -7.20 -7.63
C GLY A 130 18.57 -5.72 -7.99
N ARG A 131 19.54 -5.34 -8.83
CA ARG A 131 19.63 -3.97 -9.37
C ARG A 131 18.37 -3.55 -10.12
N GLN A 132 17.88 -4.42 -11.00
CA GLN A 132 16.68 -4.12 -11.81
C GLN A 132 15.42 -4.00 -10.94
N ARG A 133 15.31 -4.79 -9.87
CA ARG A 133 14.22 -4.70 -8.90
C ARG A 133 14.21 -3.34 -8.19
N LEU A 134 15.36 -2.90 -7.66
CA LEU A 134 15.47 -1.60 -7.00
C LEU A 134 15.10 -0.44 -7.93
N LEU A 135 15.57 -0.46 -9.18
CA LEU A 135 15.20 0.55 -10.15
C LEU A 135 13.70 0.59 -10.44
N LYS A 136 13.07 -0.58 -10.59
CA LYS A 136 11.61 -0.66 -10.79
C LYS A 136 10.85 -0.12 -9.57
N THR A 137 11.30 -0.45 -8.37
CA THR A 137 10.71 0.06 -7.12
C THR A 137 10.74 1.57 -7.07
N PHE A 138 11.88 2.20 -7.40
CA PHE A 138 11.98 3.66 -7.38
C PHE A 138 11.24 4.35 -8.55
N HIS A 139 11.14 3.70 -9.70
CA HIS A 139 10.50 4.27 -10.89
C HIS A 139 8.96 4.38 -10.77
N LEU A 140 8.32 3.52 -9.99
CA LEU A 140 6.85 3.43 -9.89
C LEU A 140 6.21 4.49 -8.95
N ARG A 141 6.90 5.61 -8.68
CA ARG A 141 6.59 6.60 -7.63
C ARG A 141 6.72 6.02 -6.22
N ALA A 142 7.96 5.72 -5.83
CA ALA A 142 8.26 5.45 -4.43
C ALA A 142 8.05 6.72 -3.60
N ASP A 143 7.11 6.66 -2.65
CA ASP A 143 7.07 7.56 -1.50
C ASP A 143 8.09 7.03 -0.48
N PHE A 144 9.15 7.80 -0.23
CA PHE A 144 10.17 7.49 0.74
C PHE A 144 10.03 8.42 1.95
N PHE A 145 9.23 8.02 2.94
CA PHE A 145 8.97 8.80 4.17
C PHE A 145 8.41 10.20 3.90
N GLY A 146 7.49 10.34 2.95
CA GLY A 146 6.89 11.61 2.51
C GLY A 146 7.69 12.33 1.43
N ALA A 147 8.82 11.76 0.99
CA ALA A 147 9.61 12.28 -0.12
C ALA A 147 9.25 11.56 -1.44
N GLU A 148 8.97 12.35 -2.48
CA GLU A 148 8.73 11.86 -3.83
C GLU A 148 10.08 11.58 -4.51
N VAL A 149 10.26 10.37 -5.04
CA VAL A 149 11.42 10.06 -5.88
C VAL A 149 11.25 10.71 -7.26
N ILE A 150 12.07 11.74 -7.52
CA ILE A 150 12.00 12.54 -8.75
C ILE A 150 12.92 12.03 -9.88
N ALA A 151 14.00 11.33 -9.54
CA ALA A 151 14.98 10.82 -10.49
C ALA A 151 15.78 9.66 -9.88
N CYS A 152 16.22 8.73 -10.74
CA CYS A 152 17.15 7.66 -10.39
C CYS A 152 18.19 7.51 -11.49
N SER A 153 19.46 7.41 -11.10
CA SER A 153 20.58 7.09 -11.99
C SER A 153 21.30 5.85 -11.48
N LEU A 154 21.85 5.05 -12.40
CA LEU A 154 22.87 4.07 -12.08
C LEU A 154 24.22 4.69 -12.40
N GLU A 155 25.06 4.84 -11.38
CA GLU A 155 26.44 5.26 -11.55
C GLU A 155 27.34 4.03 -11.49
N PRO A 156 28.21 3.81 -12.51
CA PRO A 156 29.23 2.79 -12.40
C PRO A 156 30.20 3.21 -11.29
N THR A 157 30.41 2.34 -10.30
CA THR A 157 31.48 2.53 -9.32
C THR A 157 32.77 2.10 -10.00
N ASP A 158 33.45 3.04 -10.67
CA ASP A 158 34.85 2.85 -11.04
C ASP A 158 35.68 2.93 -9.75
N ILE A 159 35.71 1.82 -9.01
CA ILE A 159 36.75 1.59 -8.02
C ILE A 159 38.02 1.33 -8.84
N THR A 160 38.72 2.40 -9.15
CA THR A 160 40.10 2.35 -9.63
C THR A 160 40.97 2.03 -8.42
N ASP A 161 41.50 0.81 -8.39
CA ASP A 161 42.69 0.48 -7.60
C ASP A 161 43.93 1.17 -8.21
#